data_AF-A0A0Q9HSY9-F1
#
_entry.id   AF-A0A0Q9HSY9-F1
#
_cell.length_a   1.000
_cell.length_b   1.000
_cell.length_c   1.000
_cell.angle_alpha   90.00
_cell.angle_beta   90.00
_cell.angle_gamma   90.00
#
_symmetry.space_group_name_H-M   'P 1'
#
loop_
_entity.id
_entity.type
_entity.pdbx_description
1 polymer ?
#
loop_
_entity_poly.entity_id
_entity_poly.type
_entity_poly.pdbx_seq_one_letter_code
_entity_poly.pdbx_strand_id
1 'polypeptide(L)'
;MRVSLASINAHAILDADDFDALMARGVSPNWSFSKKTVRAACPQLNTQRVARLIVNAPEGHAVRHRNRNGLDLRRENLFTVPIKRHPAPTLTGHHRPL
;
A
#
# COMPACT_ATOMS: atom_id res chain seq x y z
N MET A 1 -5.35 -11.77 12.95
CA MET A 1 -4.09 -12.52 12.71
C MET A 1 -2.88 -11.59 12.81
N ARG A 2 -1.69 -12.14 13.11
CA ARG A 2 -0.40 -11.43 13.07
C ARG A 2 0.53 -12.07 12.04
N VAL A 3 1.19 -11.26 11.21
CA VAL A 3 2.13 -11.69 10.17
C VAL A 3 3.48 -11.02 10.41
N SER A 4 4.54 -11.81 10.55
CA SER A 4 5.90 -11.30 10.78
C SER A 4 6.43 -10.54 9.56
N LEU A 5 7.17 -9.48 9.83
CA LEU A 5 7.76 -8.63 8.79
C LEU A 5 9.25 -8.94 8.68
N ALA A 6 9.73 -9.32 7.50
CA ALA A 6 11.12 -9.71 7.31
C ALA A 6 12.13 -8.56 7.47
N SER A 7 11.68 -7.31 7.32
CA SER A 7 12.57 -6.14 7.38
C SER A 7 12.76 -5.55 8.78
N ILE A 8 11.90 -5.90 9.75
CA ILE A 8 11.91 -5.34 11.11
C ILE A 8 11.41 -6.38 12.11
N ASN A 9 11.83 -6.30 13.38
CA ASN A 9 11.31 -7.17 14.44
C ASN A 9 9.90 -6.73 14.90
N ALA A 10 8.90 -6.84 14.02
CA ALA A 10 7.52 -6.49 14.28
C ALA A 10 6.55 -7.34 13.43
N HIS A 11 5.25 -7.19 13.70
CA HIS A 11 4.20 -7.88 12.98
C HIS A 11 3.18 -6.90 12.39
N ALA A 12 2.66 -7.22 11.21
CA ALA A 12 1.43 -6.64 10.70
C ALA A 12 0.21 -7.35 11.31
N ILE A 13 -0.85 -6.61 11.59
CA ILE A 13 -2.11 -7.09 12.13
C ILE A 13 -3.17 -6.98 11.04
N LEU A 14 -3.91 -8.04 10.76
CA LEU A 14 -5.01 -8.04 9.79
C LEU A 14 -6.02 -9.13 10.11
N ASP A 15 -7.18 -9.07 9.45
CA ASP A 15 -8.21 -10.10 9.55
C ASP A 15 -7.75 -11.39 8.87
N ALA A 16 -8.13 -12.56 9.43
CA ALA A 16 -7.67 -13.86 8.93
C ALA A 16 -8.14 -14.10 7.49
N ASP A 17 -9.40 -13.82 7.21
CA ASP A 17 -10.00 -13.97 5.87
C ASP A 17 -9.27 -13.14 4.81
N ASP A 18 -8.78 -11.95 5.18
CA ASP A 18 -7.99 -11.12 4.28
C ASP A 18 -6.60 -11.71 4.02
N PHE A 19 -5.98 -12.33 5.03
CA PHE A 19 -4.74 -13.03 4.83
C PHE A 19 -4.92 -14.20 3.85
N ASP A 20 -5.93 -15.03 4.06
CA ASP A 20 -6.22 -16.19 3.22
C ASP A 20 -6.56 -15.77 1.78
N ALA A 21 -7.37 -14.72 1.61
CA ALA A 21 -7.69 -14.17 0.30
C ALA A 21 -6.44 -13.63 -0.43
N LEU A 22 -5.47 -13.05 0.28
CA LEU A 22 -4.20 -12.62 -0.30
C LEU A 22 -3.33 -13.81 -0.72
N MET A 23 -3.23 -14.83 0.12
CA MET A 23 -2.46 -16.05 -0.19
C MET A 23 -3.06 -16.79 -1.40
N ALA A 24 -4.39 -16.89 -1.47
CA ALA A 24 -5.09 -17.49 -2.61
C ALA A 24 -4.85 -16.74 -3.93
N ARG A 25 -4.56 -15.43 -3.87
CA ARG A 25 -4.16 -14.60 -5.01
C ARG A 25 -2.67 -14.71 -5.36
N GLY A 26 -1.92 -15.54 -4.65
CA GLY A 26 -0.48 -15.74 -4.85
C GLY A 26 0.40 -14.64 -4.23
N VAL A 27 -0.14 -13.82 -3.32
CA VAL A 27 0.69 -12.86 -2.58
C VAL A 27 1.63 -13.64 -1.67
N SER A 28 2.93 -13.34 -1.71
CA SER A 28 3.92 -14.00 -0.86
C SER A 28 3.65 -13.72 0.61
N PRO A 29 3.82 -14.68 1.53
CA PRO A 29 3.75 -14.44 2.98
C PRO A 29 4.97 -13.66 3.50
N ASN A 30 6.01 -13.48 2.69
CA ASN A 30 7.21 -12.75 3.07
C ASN A 30 6.99 -11.24 2.89
N TRP A 31 6.52 -10.58 3.95
CA TRP A 31 6.18 -9.15 3.93
C TRP A 31 7.30 -8.29 4.49
N SER A 32 7.38 -7.06 4.03
CA SER A 32 8.35 -6.06 4.52
C SER A 32 7.65 -4.76 4.84
N PHE A 33 8.22 -3.98 5.76
CA PHE A 33 7.77 -2.65 6.10
C PHE A 33 8.80 -1.61 5.67
N SER A 34 8.41 -0.76 4.72
CA SER A 34 9.26 0.30 4.19
C SER A 34 8.44 1.56 3.90
N LYS A 35 9.05 2.73 4.09
CA LYS A 35 8.40 4.04 3.86
C LYS A 35 7.01 4.14 4.52
N LYS A 36 6.88 3.63 5.75
CA LYS A 36 5.63 3.59 6.54
C LYS A 36 4.51 2.71 5.94
N THR A 37 4.84 1.75 5.09
CA THR A 37 3.85 0.86 4.45
C THR A 37 4.31 -0.58 4.46
N VAL A 38 3.37 -1.51 4.67
CA VAL A 38 3.60 -2.94 4.50
C VAL A 38 3.49 -3.31 3.02
N ARG A 39 4.50 -4.04 2.51
CA ARG A 39 4.62 -4.46 1.12
C ARG A 39 4.86 -5.95 1.03
N ALA A 40 4.28 -6.57 0.02
CA ALA A 40 4.43 -7.99 -0.28
C ALA A 40 4.71 -8.18 -1.77
N ALA A 41 5.50 -9.19 -2.09
CA ALA A 41 5.67 -9.60 -3.48
C ALA A 41 4.38 -10.25 -3.99
N CYS A 42 3.92 -9.83 -5.17
CA CYS A 42 2.81 -10.45 -5.89
C CYS A 42 3.31 -10.79 -7.31
N PRO A 43 3.27 -12.06 -7.74
CA PRO A 43 3.78 -12.47 -9.05
C PRO A 43 3.15 -11.72 -10.23
N GLN A 44 1.87 -11.39 -10.11
CA GLN A 44 1.09 -10.75 -11.18
C GLN A 44 1.30 -9.23 -11.25
N LEU A 45 1.63 -8.60 -10.12
CA LEU A 45 1.59 -7.14 -9.97
C LEU A 45 2.91 -6.55 -9.43
N ASN A 46 3.99 -7.34 -9.37
CA ASN A 46 5.23 -7.00 -8.65
C ASN A 46 4.95 -6.70 -7.16
N THR A 47 5.86 -5.97 -6.51
CA THR A 47 5.75 -5.64 -5.08
C THR A 47 4.64 -4.62 -4.80
N GLN A 48 3.57 -5.08 -4.18
CA GLN A 48 2.35 -4.31 -3.89
C GLN A 48 2.24 -3.90 -2.43
N ARG A 49 1.46 -2.85 -2.15
CA ARG A 49 1.10 -2.45 -0.78
C ARG A 49 -0.05 -3.33 -0.29
N VAL A 50 0.14 -4.02 0.82
CA VAL A 50 -0.86 -4.97 1.35
C VAL A 50 -2.19 -4.27 1.66
N ALA A 51 -2.14 -3.10 2.30
CA ALA A 51 -3.33 -2.28 2.58
C ALA A 51 -4.17 -1.97 1.33
N ARG A 52 -3.52 -1.82 0.15
CA ARG A 52 -4.21 -1.52 -1.12
C ARG A 52 -4.94 -2.74 -1.67
N LEU A 53 -4.34 -3.93 -1.50
CA LEU A 53 -4.93 -5.18 -1.94
C LEU A 53 -6.15 -5.58 -1.10
N ILE A 54 -6.12 -5.31 0.21
CA ILE A 54 -7.22 -5.62 1.14
C ILE A 54 -8.49 -4.84 0.75
N VAL A 55 -8.37 -3.52 0.58
CA VAL A 55 -9.52 -2.65 0.29
C VAL A 55 -9.82 -2.51 -1.22
N ASN A 56 -9.08 -3.22 -2.09
CA ASN A 56 -9.16 -3.10 -3.55
C ASN A 56 -9.21 -1.63 -4.02
N ALA A 57 -8.29 -0.81 -3.52
CA ALA A 57 -8.37 0.64 -3.75
C ALA A 57 -8.29 0.97 -5.25
N PRO A 58 -9.18 1.84 -5.77
CA PRO A 58 -9.16 2.22 -7.18
C PRO A 58 -7.89 2.99 -7.56
N GLU A 59 -7.64 3.10 -8.87
CA GLU A 59 -6.58 3.98 -9.36
C GLU A 59 -6.82 5.44 -8.93
N GLY A 60 -5.76 6.20 -8.76
CA GLY A 60 -5.84 7.59 -8.30
C GLY A 60 -6.24 7.74 -6.83
N HIS A 61 -6.38 6.65 -6.07
CA HIS A 61 -6.68 6.69 -4.64
C HIS A 61 -5.52 6.19 -3.78
N ALA A 62 -5.31 6.85 -2.64
CA ALA A 62 -4.39 6.43 -1.60
C ALA A 62 -5.15 5.74 -0.48
N VAL A 63 -4.55 4.71 0.13
CA VAL A 63 -5.06 4.09 1.35
C VAL A 63 -4.44 4.76 2.57
N ARG A 64 -5.27 5.06 3.57
CA ARG A 64 -4.89 5.68 4.85
C ARG A 64 -5.37 4.81 6.01
N HIS A 65 -4.76 5.03 7.17
CA HIS A 65 -5.02 4.30 8.41
C HIS A 65 -5.70 5.25 9.41
N ARG A 66 -6.83 4.87 9.99
CA ARG A 66 -7.58 5.70 10.95
C ARG A 66 -6.75 5.97 12.21
N ASN A 67 -6.11 4.93 12.73
CA ASN A 67 -5.26 5.01 13.93
C ASN A 67 -3.82 5.48 13.65
N ARG A 68 -3.50 5.86 12.41
CA ARG A 68 -2.14 6.26 11.96
C ARG A 68 -1.05 5.18 12.15
N ASN A 69 -1.42 3.94 12.46
CA ASN A 69 -0.51 2.81 12.55
C ASN A 69 -0.49 2.03 11.23
N GLY A 70 0.63 2.12 10.50
CA GLY A 70 0.81 1.42 9.22
C GLY A 70 1.02 -0.10 9.32
N LEU A 71 1.08 -0.65 10.54
CA LEU A 71 1.14 -2.09 10.80
C LEU A 71 -0.24 -2.69 11.05
N ASP A 72 -1.28 -1.87 11.26
CA ASP A 72 -2.64 -2.33 11.50
C ASP A 72 -3.46 -2.27 10.20
N LEU A 73 -3.50 -3.39 9.50
CA LEU A 73 -4.11 -3.56 8.19
C LEU A 73 -5.55 -4.10 8.26
N ARG A 74 -6.18 -4.16 9.45
CA ARG A 74 -7.59 -4.56 9.58
C ARG A 74 -8.51 -3.63 8.79
N ARG A 75 -9.55 -4.17 8.15
CA ARG A 75 -10.43 -3.39 7.25
C ARG A 75 -11.03 -2.16 7.91
N GLU A 76 -11.45 -2.30 9.16
CA GLU A 76 -12.00 -1.20 9.98
C GLU A 76 -11.04 -0.01 10.11
N ASN A 77 -9.73 -0.24 10.08
CA ASN A 77 -8.71 0.78 10.19
C ASN A 77 -8.34 1.41 8.83
N LEU A 78 -8.74 0.82 7.71
CA LEU A 78 -8.34 1.26 6.38
C LEU A 78 -9.44 2.10 5.71
N PHE A 79 -9.03 3.13 4.98
CA PHE A 79 -9.94 3.90 4.13
C PHE A 79 -9.19 4.49 2.92
N THR A 80 -9.92 4.70 1.82
CA THR A 80 -9.39 5.27 0.59
C THR A 80 -9.67 6.77 0.50
N VAL A 81 -8.70 7.53 -0.02
CA VAL A 81 -8.85 8.96 -0.30
C VAL A 81 -8.39 9.26 -1.73
N PRO A 82 -9.08 10.13 -2.48
CA PRO A 82 -8.58 10.61 -3.77
C PRO A 82 -7.21 11.27 -3.63
N ILE A 83 -6.28 10.95 -4.52
CA ILE A 83 -4.99 11.61 -4.61
C ILE A 83 -5.21 12.94 -5.32
N LYS A 84 -5.04 14.06 -4.60
CA LYS A 84 -4.94 15.38 -5.22
C LYS A 84 -3.65 15.40 -6.05
N ARG A 85 -3.76 15.23 -7.37
CA ARG A 85 -2.66 15.50 -8.28
C ARG A 85 -2.47 17.01 -8.28
N HIS A 86 -1.29 17.49 -7.90
CA HIS A 86 -0.94 18.86 -8.21
C HIS A 86 -0.91 18.98 -9.74
N PRO A 87 -1.48 20.05 -10.33
CA PRO A 87 -1.31 20.29 -11.76
C PRO A 87 0.19 20.32 -12.04
N ALA A 88 0.59 19.66 -13.13
CA ALA A 88 1.98 19.69 -13.58
C ALA A 88 2.38 21.17 -13.72
N PRO A 89 3.56 21.58 -13.22
CA PRO A 89 4.04 22.93 -13.46
C PRO A 89 4.08 23.13 -14.98
N THR A 90 3.39 24.16 -15.46
CA THR A 90 3.40 24.54 -16.87
C THR A 90 4.85 24.75 -17.27
N LEU A 91 5.37 23.96 -18.22
CA LEU A 91 6.67 24.19 -18.82
C LEU A 91 6.56 25.48 -19.65
N THR A 92 6.65 26.65 -19.01
CA THR A 92 6.87 27.91 -19.72
C THR A 92 8.29 27.88 -20.26
N GLY A 93 8.43 27.35 -21.46
CA GLY A 93 9.66 27.38 -22.22
C GLY A 93 10.06 28.83 -22.47
N HIS A 94 11.06 29.31 -21.73
CA HIS A 94 11.84 30.45 -22.17
C HIS A 94 12.73 29.97 -23.32
N HIS A 95 12.19 30.03 -24.54
CA HIS A 95 12.99 29.98 -25.75
C HIS A 95 13.93 31.19 -25.70
N ARG A 96 15.20 30.97 -25.35
CA ARG A 96 16.26 31.97 -25.45
C ARG A 96 16.76 31.91 -26.90
N PRO A 97 16.54 32.94 -27.74
CA PRO A 97 17.19 32.98 -29.04
C PRO A 97 18.70 33.16 -28.83
N LEU A 98 19.48 32.41 -29.62
CA LEU A 98 20.92 32.51 -29.74
C LEU A 98 21.32 33.81 -30.44
#